data_AF-A0A8H7KD76-F1
#
_entry.id   AF-A0A8H7KD76-F1
#
_cell.length_a   1.000
_cell.length_b   1.000
_cell.length_c   1.000
_cell.angle_alpha   90.00
_cell.angle_beta   90.00
_cell.angle_gamma   90.00
#
_symmetry.space_group_name_H-M   'P 1'
#
loop_
_entity.id
_entity.type
_entity.pdbx_description
1 polymer ?
#
loop_
_entity_poly.entity_id
_entity_poly.type
_entity_poly.pdbx_seq_one_letter_code
_entity_poly.pdbx_strand_id
1 'polypeptide(L)'
;MAFNAPEPVAELDGGPVGSPNPQSPYPPAHVSSWSSDPIPVASERQAIARRPVPPANLALAQQQYAHDPVSRHDSSSSRSSEHAGIPRLDYQLYSPPLFELSPDGITISTRTSSNLVENATALAAFLRAQASVPPKPQIHVKASRPTKTDFDIKLNLMSLLVPEDRRMRTNYIRCVGEGELAFRGSHQPGLMPAVGDGGLEEWCRLFVADPAEPKSFVLTRTVAHLDTMFIEGQLRSLISSTGYKGNLSITFPTTHARVVVRSADKVHKVVTSFKTMFKPKSKYDVAQAIWPFATAPMGTEGRQFTVQSEESWFREWRDPIKYAIVTKRHGWVTNEDKLEVLMEGKGKGVQPVDWDME
;
A
#
# COMPACT_ATOMS: atom_id res chain seq x y z
N MET A 1 14.50 16.46 -69.97
CA MET A 1 13.66 17.14 -68.96
C MET A 1 14.60 17.95 -68.07
N ALA A 2 14.20 19.19 -67.77
CA ALA A 2 14.99 20.34 -67.28
C ALA A 2 15.88 20.05 -66.05
N PHE A 3 17.15 20.49 -65.97
CA PHE A 3 17.77 21.84 -65.89
C PHE A 3 17.69 22.54 -64.52
N ASN A 4 18.88 22.60 -63.88
CA ASN A 4 19.49 23.61 -62.99
C ASN A 4 18.78 24.12 -61.71
N ALA A 5 19.39 23.79 -60.56
CA ALA A 5 20.23 24.64 -59.68
C ALA A 5 19.97 26.17 -59.60
N PRO A 6 20.50 26.90 -58.59
CA PRO A 6 20.83 26.60 -57.18
C PRO A 6 20.38 27.72 -56.18
N GLU A 7 20.76 27.55 -54.90
CA GLU A 7 21.04 28.48 -53.75
C GLU A 7 21.15 30.03 -53.95
N PRO A 8 21.34 30.92 -52.92
CA PRO A 8 21.59 30.74 -51.47
C PRO A 8 20.88 31.75 -50.50
N VAL A 9 21.29 31.65 -49.24
CA VAL A 9 21.07 32.40 -47.97
C VAL A 9 21.48 33.90 -47.98
N ALA A 10 20.76 34.75 -47.22
CA ALA A 10 21.23 35.96 -46.48
C ALA A 10 20.06 36.54 -45.65
N GLU A 11 20.12 36.62 -44.31
CA GLU A 11 20.73 37.67 -43.44
C GLU A 11 19.94 39.00 -43.28
N LEU A 12 19.59 39.25 -42.01
CA LEU A 12 19.75 40.49 -41.22
C LEU A 12 18.84 41.74 -41.40
N ASP A 13 18.33 42.16 -40.24
CA ASP A 13 18.30 43.53 -39.67
C ASP A 13 17.04 44.43 -39.80
N GLY A 14 16.77 45.17 -38.71
CA GLY A 14 15.90 46.36 -38.70
C GLY A 14 14.79 46.42 -37.63
N GLY A 15 15.07 47.04 -36.47
CA GLY A 15 14.03 47.64 -35.59
C GLY A 15 13.60 49.05 -36.07
N PRO A 16 13.16 49.97 -35.17
CA PRO A 16 11.89 50.05 -34.40
C PRO A 16 10.98 51.23 -34.88
N VAL A 17 10.00 51.67 -34.04
CA VAL A 17 9.08 52.86 -34.11
C VAL A 17 7.60 52.45 -34.35
N GLY A 18 6.55 52.95 -33.66
CA GLY A 18 6.40 54.02 -32.66
C GLY A 18 5.06 53.97 -31.90
N SER A 19 4.97 54.74 -30.82
CA SER A 19 3.79 54.94 -29.94
C SER A 19 2.74 55.90 -30.56
N PRO A 20 1.50 55.98 -30.03
CA PRO A 20 1.22 57.02 -29.03
C PRO A 20 0.23 56.63 -27.90
N ASN A 21 0.40 57.29 -26.74
CA ASN A 21 -0.55 57.39 -25.63
C ASN A 21 -1.34 58.71 -25.78
N PRO A 22 -2.55 58.91 -25.20
CA PRO A 22 -2.57 59.59 -23.89
C PRO A 22 -3.77 59.31 -22.95
N GLN A 23 -3.44 59.41 -21.64
CA GLN A 23 -4.12 60.12 -20.55
C GLN A 23 -5.26 59.51 -19.71
N SER A 24 -4.98 59.63 -18.40
CA SER A 24 -5.70 59.27 -17.17
C SER A 24 -6.77 60.33 -16.79
N PRO A 25 -7.58 60.13 -15.72
CA PRO A 25 -7.17 60.71 -14.42
C PRO A 25 -7.57 59.90 -13.15
N TYR A 26 -6.73 60.00 -12.11
CA TYR A 26 -6.99 59.75 -10.66
C TYR A 26 -7.80 60.93 -10.03
N PRO A 27 -8.07 61.10 -8.69
CA PRO A 27 -7.58 60.44 -7.43
C PRO A 27 -8.72 60.31 -6.33
N PRO A 28 -8.50 60.27 -4.98
CA PRO A 28 -7.27 60.26 -4.16
C PRO A 28 -7.18 59.29 -2.96
N ALA A 29 -5.97 59.28 -2.40
CA ALA A 29 -5.53 58.63 -1.17
C ALA A 29 -5.80 59.46 0.10
N HIS A 30 -5.79 58.80 1.26
CA HIS A 30 -5.53 59.45 2.56
C HIS A 30 -4.35 58.77 3.27
N VAL A 31 -3.48 59.63 3.79
CA VAL A 31 -2.24 59.37 4.54
C VAL A 31 -2.50 59.60 6.03
N SER A 32 -1.84 58.83 6.91
CA SER A 32 -1.25 59.24 8.22
C SER A 32 -0.97 57.99 9.07
N SER A 33 0.01 57.87 9.96
CA SER A 33 1.33 58.47 10.21
C SER A 33 1.92 57.65 11.36
N TRP A 34 3.22 57.34 11.36
CA TRP A 34 3.90 56.72 12.50
C TRP A 34 4.13 57.70 13.66
N SER A 35 3.96 57.22 14.89
CA SER A 35 4.54 57.83 16.10
C SER A 35 4.86 56.75 17.13
N SER A 36 5.93 56.99 17.89
CA SER A 36 6.72 56.03 18.66
C SER A 36 6.36 55.97 20.16
N ASP A 37 6.65 54.80 20.75
CA ASP A 37 6.97 54.49 22.16
C ASP A 37 5.87 54.47 23.25
N PRO A 38 6.05 53.76 24.40
CA PRO A 38 7.00 52.69 24.77
C PRO A 38 6.35 51.40 25.36
N ILE A 39 7.20 50.38 25.49
CA ILE A 39 6.99 49.04 26.08
C ILE A 39 6.53 49.10 27.56
N PRO A 40 5.60 48.23 27.99
CA PRO A 40 5.57 47.74 29.37
C PRO A 40 6.15 46.33 29.48
N VAL A 41 7.29 46.25 30.18
CA VAL A 41 7.89 45.02 30.68
C VAL A 41 7.01 44.48 31.81
N ALA A 42 6.52 43.24 31.69
CA ALA A 42 6.03 42.47 32.83
C ALA A 42 6.06 40.95 32.58
N SER A 43 7.07 40.34 33.20
CA SER A 43 7.11 39.01 33.81
C SER A 43 6.81 37.76 32.97
N GLU A 44 7.91 37.23 32.46
CA GLU A 44 8.22 35.81 32.31
C GLU A 44 7.93 35.02 33.59
N ARG A 45 6.85 34.22 33.57
CA ARG A 45 6.65 33.06 34.46
C ARG A 45 6.12 31.88 33.66
N GLN A 46 7.04 30.95 33.39
CA GLN A 46 6.86 29.50 33.28
C GLN A 46 5.43 28.99 33.08
N ALA A 47 5.09 28.65 31.84
CA ALA A 47 4.06 27.66 31.54
C ALA A 47 4.74 26.50 30.80
N ILE A 48 5.17 25.51 31.57
CA ILE A 48 5.58 24.19 31.07
C ILE A 48 4.36 23.60 30.37
N ALA A 49 4.33 23.69 29.03
CA ALA A 49 3.35 22.99 28.22
C ALA A 49 3.59 21.48 28.38
N ARG A 50 2.80 20.87 29.26
CA ARG A 50 2.71 19.42 29.42
C ARG A 50 2.44 18.80 28.05
N ARG A 51 3.41 18.05 27.53
CA ARG A 51 3.22 17.13 26.41
C ARG A 51 2.03 16.21 26.74
N PRO A 52 1.10 15.94 25.79
CA PRO A 52 0.09 14.93 26.01
C PRO A 52 0.79 13.58 26.15
N VAL A 53 0.64 12.98 27.32
CA VAL A 53 1.00 11.58 27.57
C VAL A 53 0.03 10.74 26.73
N PRO A 54 0.49 9.77 25.92
CA PRO A 54 -0.43 8.86 25.24
C PRO A 54 -1.24 8.09 26.30
N PRO A 55 -2.56 7.88 26.11
CA PRO A 55 -3.36 7.15 27.08
C PRO A 55 -2.81 5.72 27.21
N ALA A 56 -2.67 5.26 28.45
CA ALA A 56 -2.14 3.96 28.86
C ALA A 56 -3.00 2.74 28.43
N ASN A 57 -3.86 2.88 27.42
CA ASN A 57 -4.89 1.90 27.06
C ASN A 57 -4.58 1.06 25.82
N LEU A 58 -3.38 1.16 25.22
CA LEU A 58 -2.99 0.22 24.15
C LEU A 58 -2.85 -1.22 24.65
N ALA A 59 -2.52 -1.41 25.93
CA ALA A 59 -2.49 -2.74 26.57
C ALA A 59 -3.90 -3.29 26.86
N LEU A 60 -4.88 -2.41 27.13
CA LEU A 60 -6.29 -2.80 27.36
C LEU A 60 -7.03 -3.10 26.05
N ALA A 61 -6.70 -2.41 24.95
CA ALA A 61 -7.25 -2.72 23.63
C ALA A 61 -6.81 -4.11 23.12
N GLN A 62 -5.65 -4.61 23.57
CA GLN A 62 -5.20 -5.99 23.29
C GLN A 62 -5.87 -7.04 24.19
N GLN A 63 -6.36 -6.65 25.38
CA GLN A 63 -7.06 -7.55 26.30
C GLN A 63 -8.56 -7.69 26.02
N GLN A 64 -9.20 -6.71 25.35
CA GLN A 64 -10.66 -6.74 25.12
C GLN A 64 -11.12 -7.47 23.84
N TYR A 65 -10.20 -7.97 23.00
CA TYR A 65 -10.54 -8.80 21.82
C TYR A 65 -10.03 -10.24 21.89
N ALA A 66 -9.51 -10.65 23.05
CA ALA A 66 -9.16 -12.04 23.32
C ALA A 66 -10.35 -12.74 24.00
N HIS A 67 -11.32 -13.22 23.21
CA HIS A 67 -12.12 -14.42 23.44
C HIS A 67 -13.32 -14.42 22.49
N ASP A 68 -13.10 -14.87 21.25
CA ASP A 68 -14.14 -15.60 20.54
C ASP A 68 -13.57 -17.01 20.28
N PRO A 69 -14.11 -18.07 20.90
CA PRO A 69 -13.74 -19.41 20.53
C PRO A 69 -14.22 -19.62 19.09
N VAL A 70 -13.27 -19.90 18.19
CA VAL A 70 -13.57 -20.39 16.84
C VAL A 70 -14.48 -21.61 16.99
N SER A 71 -15.77 -21.40 16.80
CA SER A 71 -16.77 -22.47 16.79
C SER A 71 -16.38 -23.45 15.71
N ARG A 72 -16.08 -24.68 16.16
CA ARG A 72 -15.81 -25.84 15.31
C ARG A 72 -17.09 -26.19 14.56
N HIS A 73 -17.27 -25.61 13.39
CA HIS A 73 -18.03 -26.29 12.33
C HIS A 73 -17.06 -27.22 11.60
N ASP A 74 -17.02 -28.45 12.11
CA ASP A 74 -16.47 -29.60 11.39
C ASP A 74 -17.48 -29.97 10.29
N SER A 75 -17.34 -29.33 9.13
CA SER A 75 -18.13 -29.64 7.95
C SER A 75 -17.20 -29.82 6.76
N SER A 76 -17.00 -31.10 6.42
CA SER A 76 -16.45 -31.64 5.17
C SER A 76 -15.12 -31.04 4.70
N SER A 77 -14.07 -31.85 4.86
CA SER A 77 -12.74 -31.71 4.29
C SER A 77 -12.73 -31.26 2.81
N SER A 78 -12.68 -29.96 2.56
CA SER A 78 -11.85 -29.45 1.48
C SER A 78 -10.41 -29.68 1.95
N ARG A 79 -9.73 -30.68 1.40
CA ARG A 79 -8.28 -30.84 1.61
C ARG A 79 -7.65 -29.54 1.13
N SER A 80 -7.33 -28.61 2.03
CA SER A 80 -6.42 -27.51 1.71
C SER A 80 -5.18 -28.18 1.19
N SER A 81 -4.90 -28.07 -0.10
CA SER A 81 -3.74 -28.68 -0.73
C SER A 81 -2.51 -28.12 -0.02
N GLU A 82 -1.95 -28.91 0.88
CA GLU A 82 -0.69 -28.59 1.52
C GLU A 82 0.37 -28.76 0.45
N HIS A 83 0.84 -27.63 -0.05
CA HIS A 83 1.93 -27.59 -1.00
C HIS A 83 3.22 -27.44 -0.20
N ALA A 84 4.14 -28.38 -0.36
CA ALA A 84 5.45 -28.31 0.29
C ALA A 84 6.19 -27.03 -0.14
N GLY A 85 6.84 -26.35 0.80
CA GLY A 85 7.68 -25.19 0.51
C GLY A 85 6.95 -23.84 0.31
N ILE A 86 5.61 -23.80 0.42
CA ILE A 86 4.85 -22.54 0.45
C ILE A 86 4.00 -22.43 1.73
N PRO A 87 3.68 -21.20 2.19
CA PRO A 87 2.89 -21.02 3.41
C PRO A 87 1.57 -21.79 3.39
N ARG A 88 1.19 -22.40 4.53
CA ARG A 88 -0.01 -23.24 4.66
C ARG A 88 -1.32 -22.43 4.66
N LEU A 89 -1.68 -21.84 3.53
CA LEU A 89 -2.86 -21.01 3.34
C LEU A 89 -3.92 -21.73 2.50
N ASP A 90 -5.17 -21.28 2.60
CA ASP A 90 -6.18 -21.62 1.62
C ASP A 90 -6.08 -20.66 0.43
N TYR A 91 -5.32 -21.08 -0.59
CA TYR A 91 -5.06 -20.26 -1.77
C TYR A 91 -6.31 -20.03 -2.65
N GLN A 92 -7.37 -20.83 -2.51
CA GLN A 92 -8.61 -20.62 -3.26
C GLN A 92 -9.27 -19.28 -2.91
N LEU A 93 -8.98 -18.75 -1.73
CA LEU A 93 -9.49 -17.46 -1.27
C LEU A 93 -8.90 -16.27 -2.04
N TYR A 94 -7.79 -16.43 -2.77
CA TYR A 94 -7.27 -15.40 -3.67
C TYR A 94 -7.97 -15.37 -5.03
N SER A 95 -8.70 -16.43 -5.38
CA SER A 95 -9.50 -16.50 -6.61
C SER A 95 -10.88 -17.12 -6.34
N PRO A 96 -11.73 -16.47 -5.50
CA PRO A 96 -13.03 -17.02 -5.18
C PRO A 96 -13.93 -17.14 -6.43
N PRO A 97 -14.85 -18.11 -6.46
CA PRO A 97 -15.86 -18.18 -7.52
C PRO A 97 -16.61 -16.85 -7.66
N LEU A 98 -16.89 -16.43 -8.90
CA LEU A 98 -17.57 -15.17 -9.23
C LEU A 98 -16.76 -13.89 -8.93
N PHE A 99 -15.50 -13.99 -8.52
CA PHE A 99 -14.60 -12.84 -8.40
C PHE A 99 -13.64 -12.77 -9.60
N GLU A 100 -13.07 -11.59 -9.82
CA GLU A 100 -11.97 -11.33 -10.73
C GLU A 100 -10.87 -10.54 -10.01
N LEU A 101 -9.62 -10.80 -10.39
CA LEU A 101 -8.47 -10.03 -9.93
C LEU A 101 -8.23 -8.88 -10.91
N SER A 102 -8.03 -7.67 -10.37
CA SER A 102 -7.68 -6.50 -11.17
C SER A 102 -6.32 -6.67 -11.87
N PRO A 103 -6.07 -5.99 -13.01
CA PRO A 103 -4.82 -6.13 -13.75
C PRO A 103 -3.55 -5.79 -12.95
N ASP A 104 -3.66 -4.88 -11.99
CA ASP A 104 -2.58 -4.51 -11.05
C ASP A 104 -2.32 -5.58 -9.96
N GLY A 105 -3.16 -6.61 -9.89
CA GLY A 105 -3.10 -7.67 -8.89
C GLY A 105 -3.45 -7.22 -7.47
N ILE A 106 -4.01 -6.02 -7.27
CA ILE A 106 -4.26 -5.46 -5.92
C ILE A 106 -5.65 -5.86 -5.40
N THR A 107 -6.67 -5.80 -6.27
CA THR A 107 -8.07 -5.89 -5.87
C THR A 107 -8.72 -7.12 -6.46
N ILE A 108 -9.32 -7.96 -5.62
CA ILE A 108 -10.30 -8.96 -6.07
C ILE A 108 -11.70 -8.41 -5.90
N SER A 109 -12.55 -8.61 -6.88
CA SER A 109 -13.92 -8.11 -6.81
C SER A 109 -14.96 -8.96 -7.51
N THR A 110 -16.20 -8.89 -7.05
CA THR A 110 -17.34 -9.61 -7.64
C THR A 110 -17.55 -9.21 -9.10
N ARG A 111 -17.63 -10.19 -10.00
CA ARG A 111 -17.98 -10.03 -11.43
C ARG A 111 -19.47 -9.82 -11.66
N THR A 112 -20.29 -10.50 -10.87
CA THR A 112 -21.76 -10.53 -11.02
C THR A 112 -22.41 -10.36 -9.64
N SER A 113 -23.70 -9.98 -9.61
CA SER A 113 -24.52 -10.01 -8.40
C SER A 113 -24.36 -11.35 -7.70
N SER A 114 -23.88 -11.28 -6.46
CA SER A 114 -23.68 -12.42 -5.58
C SER A 114 -24.70 -12.35 -4.46
N ASN A 115 -25.15 -13.50 -3.96
CA ASN A 115 -25.98 -13.62 -2.76
C ASN A 115 -25.36 -12.92 -1.52
N LEU A 116 -24.06 -12.60 -1.57
CA LEU A 116 -23.35 -11.80 -0.57
C LEU A 116 -23.91 -10.37 -0.41
N VAL A 117 -24.63 -9.83 -1.39
CA VAL A 117 -25.22 -8.49 -1.31
C VAL A 117 -26.59 -8.49 -0.62
N GLU A 118 -27.21 -9.67 -0.51
CA GLU A 118 -28.57 -9.86 0.01
C GLU A 118 -28.58 -10.52 1.40
N ASN A 119 -27.48 -11.17 1.80
CA ASN A 119 -27.40 -11.92 3.05
C ASN A 119 -26.19 -11.49 3.88
N ALA A 120 -26.47 -10.80 5.00
CA ALA A 120 -25.44 -10.24 5.87
C ALA A 120 -24.58 -11.32 6.55
N THR A 121 -25.19 -12.45 6.92
CA THR A 121 -24.47 -13.59 7.53
C THR A 121 -23.52 -14.23 6.53
N ALA A 122 -23.97 -14.44 5.28
CA ALA A 122 -23.12 -14.97 4.22
C ALA A 122 -21.97 -14.01 3.88
N LEU A 123 -22.23 -12.70 3.85
CA LEU A 123 -21.21 -11.68 3.65
C LEU A 123 -20.17 -11.69 4.77
N ALA A 124 -20.59 -11.68 6.03
CA ALA A 124 -19.67 -11.71 7.18
C ALA A 124 -18.81 -12.97 7.18
N ALA A 125 -19.40 -14.15 6.93
CA ALA A 125 -18.67 -15.41 6.81
C ALA A 125 -17.64 -15.38 5.67
N PHE A 126 -18.03 -14.86 4.50
CA PHE A 126 -17.12 -14.69 3.37
C PHE A 126 -15.96 -13.74 3.70
N LEU A 127 -16.24 -12.58 4.30
CA LEU A 127 -15.21 -11.60 4.66
C LEU A 127 -14.25 -12.14 5.72
N ARG A 128 -14.73 -12.95 6.67
CA ARG A 128 -13.87 -13.67 7.62
C ARG A 128 -12.96 -14.68 6.93
N ALA A 129 -13.50 -15.46 6.00
CA ALA A 129 -12.67 -16.36 5.20
C ALA A 129 -11.60 -15.56 4.44
N GLN A 130 -11.98 -14.46 3.78
CA GLN A 130 -11.05 -13.58 3.08
C GLN A 130 -9.99 -12.93 3.99
N ALA A 131 -10.34 -12.63 5.25
CA ALA A 131 -9.40 -12.11 6.24
C ALA A 131 -8.41 -13.16 6.78
N SER A 132 -8.68 -14.46 6.56
CA SER A 132 -7.81 -15.57 6.98
C SER A 132 -6.60 -15.81 6.07
N VAL A 133 -6.50 -15.07 4.96
CA VAL A 133 -5.32 -15.05 4.08
C VAL A 133 -4.68 -13.65 4.04
N PRO A 134 -3.34 -13.56 4.03
CA PRO A 134 -2.60 -12.30 4.04
C PRO A 134 -2.68 -11.56 2.70
N PRO A 135 -2.27 -10.29 2.64
CA PRO A 135 -1.84 -9.73 1.37
C PRO A 135 -0.48 -10.33 0.97
N LYS A 136 -0.03 -10.07 -0.25
CA LYS A 136 1.31 -10.46 -0.73
C LYS A 136 2.22 -9.22 -0.81
N PRO A 137 2.90 -8.85 0.29
CA PRO A 137 3.91 -7.80 0.26
C PRO A 137 5.12 -8.24 -0.55
N GLN A 138 5.70 -7.33 -1.30
CA GLN A 138 6.83 -7.56 -2.18
C GLN A 138 7.87 -6.45 -2.02
N ILE A 139 9.10 -6.75 -2.39
CA ILE A 139 10.13 -5.75 -2.64
C ILE A 139 10.35 -5.71 -4.14
N HIS A 140 10.38 -4.51 -4.71
CA HIS A 140 10.75 -4.31 -6.11
C HIS A 140 11.93 -3.33 -6.17
N VAL A 141 13.07 -3.83 -6.63
CA VAL A 141 14.30 -3.06 -6.80
C VAL A 141 14.55 -2.93 -8.30
N LYS A 142 14.51 -1.70 -8.80
CA LYS A 142 14.80 -1.37 -10.19
C LYS A 142 15.94 -0.38 -10.25
N ALA A 143 16.91 -0.70 -11.07
CA ALA A 143 18.08 0.13 -11.32
C ALA A 143 18.20 0.41 -12.81
N SER A 144 18.35 1.68 -13.15
CA SER A 144 18.39 2.13 -14.53
C SER A 144 19.32 3.31 -14.72
N ARG A 145 19.91 3.37 -15.91
CA ARG A 145 20.58 4.53 -16.48
C ARG A 145 19.68 5.14 -17.57
N PRO A 146 19.96 6.36 -18.06
CA PRO A 146 19.08 7.04 -19.00
C PRO A 146 18.66 6.21 -20.23
N THR A 147 19.50 5.28 -20.67
CA THR A 147 19.31 4.50 -21.89
C THR A 147 18.92 3.04 -21.64
N LYS A 148 19.04 2.52 -20.41
CA LYS A 148 18.93 1.07 -20.14
C LYS A 148 18.52 0.77 -18.69
N THR A 149 17.70 -0.27 -18.52
CA THR A 149 17.50 -0.89 -17.19
C THR A 149 18.63 -1.89 -16.96
N ASP A 150 19.41 -1.67 -15.91
CA ASP A 150 20.57 -2.51 -15.59
C ASP A 150 20.13 -3.79 -14.87
N PHE A 151 19.19 -3.68 -13.92
CA PHE A 151 18.54 -4.81 -13.27
C PHE A 151 17.15 -4.42 -12.75
N ASP A 152 16.26 -5.41 -12.67
CA ASP A 152 14.89 -5.26 -12.19
C ASP A 152 14.50 -6.54 -11.43
N ILE A 153 14.67 -6.53 -10.11
CA ILE A 153 14.48 -7.71 -9.27
C ILE A 153 13.31 -7.56 -8.30
N LYS A 154 12.61 -8.67 -8.05
CA LYS A 154 11.44 -8.74 -7.16
C LYS A 154 11.58 -9.82 -6.12
N LEU A 155 11.15 -9.55 -4.89
CA LEU A 155 11.15 -10.50 -3.78
C LEU A 155 9.78 -10.59 -3.13
N ASN A 156 9.42 -11.77 -2.64
CA ASN A 156 8.17 -12.02 -1.93
C ASN A 156 8.42 -12.01 -0.41
N LEU A 157 7.65 -11.22 0.35
CA LEU A 157 7.75 -11.13 1.81
C LEU A 157 6.61 -11.85 2.55
N MET A 158 5.69 -12.51 1.82
CA MET A 158 4.52 -13.16 2.42
C MET A 158 4.89 -14.24 3.45
N SER A 159 6.02 -14.93 3.30
CA SER A 159 6.49 -15.94 4.25
C SER A 159 6.80 -15.35 5.64
N LEU A 160 7.03 -14.04 5.74
CA LEU A 160 7.27 -13.36 7.02
C LEU A 160 5.99 -13.06 7.79
N LEU A 161 4.83 -13.21 7.15
CA LEU A 161 3.51 -12.95 7.76
C LEU A 161 2.82 -14.23 8.23
N VAL A 162 3.28 -15.39 7.76
CA VAL A 162 2.59 -16.67 7.97
C VAL A 162 3.53 -17.63 8.67
N PRO A 163 3.41 -17.78 10.00
CA PRO A 163 4.12 -18.82 10.74
C PRO A 163 3.77 -20.20 10.21
N GLU A 164 4.73 -21.12 10.31
CA GLU A 164 4.56 -22.53 9.96
C GLU A 164 3.49 -23.18 10.86
N ASP A 165 3.51 -22.88 12.16
CA ASP A 165 2.46 -23.26 13.09
C ASP A 165 1.26 -22.32 12.97
N ARG A 166 0.11 -22.89 12.54
CA ARG A 166 -1.17 -22.16 12.44
C ARG A 166 -1.59 -21.52 13.77
N ARG A 167 -1.19 -22.08 14.92
CA ARG A 167 -1.53 -21.57 16.26
C ARG A 167 -0.82 -20.26 16.60
N MET A 168 0.29 -19.97 15.93
CA MET A 168 1.05 -18.73 16.12
C MET A 168 0.55 -17.59 15.23
N ARG A 169 -0.50 -17.82 14.41
CA ARG A 169 -1.09 -16.76 13.58
C ARG A 169 -1.83 -15.77 14.46
N THR A 170 -1.48 -14.50 14.29
CA THR A 170 -2.00 -13.38 15.08
C THR A 170 -2.81 -12.39 14.22
N ASN A 171 -3.29 -12.82 13.05
CA ASN A 171 -4.12 -11.97 12.20
C ASN A 171 -5.50 -11.75 12.81
N TYR A 172 -6.05 -10.56 12.64
CA TYR A 172 -7.37 -10.19 13.18
C TYR A 172 -8.09 -9.20 12.28
N ILE A 173 -9.41 -9.07 12.45
CA ILE A 173 -10.22 -8.08 11.75
C ILE A 173 -10.37 -6.85 12.65
N ARG A 174 -10.02 -5.69 12.12
CA ARG A 174 -10.28 -4.38 12.72
C ARG A 174 -11.40 -3.71 11.94
N CYS A 175 -12.50 -3.41 12.61
CA CYS A 175 -13.51 -2.51 12.06
C CYS A 175 -13.20 -1.06 12.43
N VAL A 176 -13.66 -0.14 11.60
CA VAL A 176 -13.50 1.30 11.86
C VAL A 176 -14.22 1.66 13.17
N GLY A 177 -13.49 2.32 14.07
CA GLY A 177 -13.97 2.67 15.41
C GLY A 177 -14.86 3.91 15.46
N GLU A 178 -15.37 4.24 16.63
CA GLU A 178 -16.07 5.51 16.86
C GLU A 178 -15.11 6.69 16.71
N GLY A 179 -15.49 7.71 15.92
CA GLY A 179 -14.63 8.89 15.67
C GLY A 179 -13.59 8.74 14.56
N GLU A 180 -13.46 7.57 13.93
CA GLU A 180 -12.58 7.38 12.77
C GLU A 180 -13.31 7.73 11.45
N LEU A 181 -12.69 8.57 10.61
CA LEU A 181 -13.25 8.92 9.31
C LEU A 181 -13.15 7.74 8.34
N ALA A 182 -14.29 7.30 7.80
CA ALA A 182 -14.34 6.22 6.82
C ALA A 182 -15.54 6.36 5.89
N PHE A 183 -15.54 5.60 4.79
CA PHE A 183 -16.74 5.45 3.98
C PHE A 183 -17.67 4.46 4.67
N ARG A 184 -18.81 4.93 5.18
CA ARG A 184 -19.73 4.15 6.03
C ARG A 184 -21.12 3.98 5.40
N GLY A 185 -21.17 3.86 4.07
CA GLY A 185 -22.42 3.82 3.30
C GLY A 185 -22.74 5.10 2.54
N SER A 186 -21.77 6.02 2.43
CA SER A 186 -21.89 7.29 1.73
C SER A 186 -20.83 7.43 0.64
N HIS A 187 -21.05 8.35 -0.29
CA HIS A 187 -20.08 8.69 -1.34
C HIS A 187 -18.91 9.55 -0.83
N GLN A 188 -19.01 10.08 0.39
CA GLN A 188 -17.97 10.83 1.10
C GLN A 188 -17.64 10.16 2.44
N PRO A 189 -16.39 10.23 2.93
CA PRO A 189 -16.06 9.76 4.27
C PRO A 189 -16.81 10.52 5.36
N GLY A 190 -17.19 9.82 6.43
CA GLY A 190 -17.86 10.39 7.59
C GLY A 190 -17.60 9.59 8.86
N LEU A 191 -18.14 10.09 9.96
CA LEU A 191 -18.04 9.47 11.29
C LEU A 191 -19.23 8.55 11.60
N MET A 192 -20.32 8.71 10.86
CA MET A 192 -21.58 8.00 11.05
C MET A 192 -21.91 7.15 9.83
N PRO A 193 -22.67 6.05 10.01
CA PRO A 193 -23.11 5.47 11.27
C PRO A 193 -21.95 4.91 12.13
N ALA A 194 -22.14 4.86 13.44
CA ALA A 194 -21.25 4.15 14.37
C ALA A 194 -21.91 2.83 14.78
N VAL A 195 -21.16 1.74 14.79
CA VAL A 195 -21.69 0.39 15.11
C VAL A 195 -21.37 -0.06 16.54
N GLY A 196 -20.69 0.77 17.34
CA GLY A 196 -20.20 0.39 18.67
C GLY A 196 -19.48 -0.96 18.65
N ASP A 197 -19.91 -1.85 19.54
CA ASP A 197 -19.37 -3.21 19.67
C ASP A 197 -19.92 -4.22 18.63
N GLY A 198 -20.79 -3.78 17.72
CA GLY A 198 -21.44 -4.64 16.72
C GLY A 198 -20.51 -5.19 15.63
N GLY A 199 -19.29 -4.65 15.52
CA GLY A 199 -18.21 -5.22 14.71
C GLY A 199 -18.56 -5.42 13.23
N LEU A 200 -18.03 -6.50 12.64
CA LEU A 200 -18.17 -6.79 11.21
C LEU A 200 -19.62 -7.15 10.83
N GLU A 201 -20.32 -7.88 11.68
CA GLU A 201 -21.71 -8.30 11.50
C GLU A 201 -22.63 -7.12 11.26
N GLU A 202 -22.53 -6.11 12.13
CA GLU A 202 -23.40 -4.94 12.06
C GLU A 202 -23.11 -4.13 10.80
N TRP A 203 -21.83 -4.00 10.41
CA TRP A 203 -21.48 -3.39 9.13
C TRP A 203 -22.05 -4.16 7.93
N CYS A 204 -22.02 -5.49 7.95
CA CYS A 204 -22.62 -6.31 6.91
C CYS A 204 -24.15 -6.15 6.88
N ARG A 205 -24.80 -6.06 8.05
CA ARG A 205 -26.25 -5.81 8.16
C ARG A 205 -26.63 -4.46 7.57
N LEU A 206 -25.89 -3.40 7.90
CA LEU A 206 -26.09 -2.06 7.35
C LEU A 206 -25.88 -2.04 5.84
N PHE A 207 -24.84 -2.68 5.33
CA PHE A 207 -24.58 -2.78 3.89
C PHE A 207 -25.71 -3.49 3.15
N VAL A 208 -26.23 -4.61 3.68
CA VAL A 208 -27.32 -5.35 3.04
C VAL A 208 -28.62 -4.54 3.08
N ALA A 209 -28.92 -3.88 4.21
CA ALA A 209 -30.11 -3.05 4.38
C ALA A 209 -30.08 -1.74 3.57
N ASP A 210 -28.92 -1.28 3.13
CA ASP A 210 -28.78 -0.07 2.33
C ASP A 210 -29.45 -0.22 0.95
N PRO A 211 -30.47 0.57 0.61
CA PRO A 211 -31.13 0.49 -0.69
C PRO A 211 -30.30 1.09 -1.85
N ALA A 212 -29.14 1.70 -1.57
CA ALA A 212 -28.33 2.35 -2.60
C ALA A 212 -27.80 1.36 -3.65
N GLU A 213 -27.98 1.73 -4.92
CA GLU A 213 -27.40 1.02 -6.05
C GLU A 213 -26.77 2.02 -7.05
N PRO A 214 -25.49 1.82 -7.44
CA PRO A 214 -24.58 0.78 -6.97
C PRO A 214 -23.99 1.04 -5.57
N LYS A 215 -23.80 -0.03 -4.78
CA LYS A 215 -23.09 -0.03 -3.49
C LYS A 215 -21.92 -1.02 -3.46
N SER A 216 -20.93 -0.78 -2.59
CA SER A 216 -19.81 -1.71 -2.40
C SER A 216 -19.35 -1.83 -0.95
N PHE A 217 -18.92 -3.04 -0.60
CA PHE A 217 -18.25 -3.36 0.66
C PHE A 217 -16.79 -3.69 0.40
N VAL A 218 -15.88 -3.08 1.15
CA VAL A 218 -14.44 -3.21 1.01
C VAL A 218 -13.86 -3.81 2.28
N LEU A 219 -13.09 -4.88 2.10
CA LEU A 219 -12.16 -5.41 3.10
C LEU A 219 -10.75 -5.18 2.61
N THR A 220 -9.94 -4.50 3.41
CA THR A 220 -8.53 -4.23 3.09
C THR A 220 -7.63 -5.09 3.97
N ARG A 221 -6.77 -5.90 3.36
CA ARG A 221 -5.71 -6.64 4.03
C ARG A 221 -4.49 -5.72 4.20
N THR A 222 -4.02 -5.58 5.43
CA THR A 222 -2.94 -4.64 5.78
C THR A 222 -1.84 -5.37 6.53
N VAL A 223 -0.60 -5.16 6.09
CA VAL A 223 0.58 -5.58 6.85
C VAL A 223 0.88 -4.52 7.90
N ALA A 224 0.89 -4.91 9.18
CA ALA A 224 1.21 -4.00 10.27
C ALA A 224 2.66 -4.20 10.74
N HIS A 225 3.33 -3.11 11.09
CA HIS A 225 4.63 -3.10 11.77
C HIS A 225 5.80 -3.76 11.02
N LEU A 226 5.75 -3.82 9.68
CA LEU A 226 6.91 -4.15 8.85
C LEU A 226 7.75 -2.88 8.62
N ASP A 227 9.03 -2.92 8.98
CA ASP A 227 9.94 -1.80 8.76
C ASP A 227 10.53 -1.81 7.34
N THR A 228 9.79 -1.21 6.41
CA THR A 228 10.25 -1.05 5.02
C THR A 228 11.41 -0.08 4.91
N MET A 229 11.55 0.88 5.82
CA MET A 229 12.61 1.90 5.78
C MET A 229 13.97 1.28 6.12
N PHE A 230 13.99 0.40 7.12
CA PHE A 230 15.18 -0.40 7.43
C PHE A 230 15.60 -1.26 6.24
N ILE A 231 14.66 -2.03 5.66
CA ILE A 231 14.95 -2.89 4.51
C ILE A 231 15.46 -2.07 3.33
N GLU A 232 14.84 -0.92 3.04
CA GLU A 232 15.27 -0.02 1.98
C GLU A 232 16.71 0.48 2.21
N GLY A 233 17.02 0.96 3.41
CA GLY A 233 18.36 1.46 3.76
C GLY A 233 19.44 0.38 3.60
N GLN A 234 19.13 -0.85 4.03
CA GLN A 234 20.03 -1.99 3.89
C GLN A 234 20.24 -2.38 2.42
N LEU A 235 19.19 -2.37 1.60
CA LEU A 235 19.28 -2.61 0.16
C LEU A 235 20.09 -1.53 -0.56
N ARG A 236 19.86 -0.25 -0.24
CA ARG A 236 20.65 0.86 -0.80
C ARG A 236 22.13 0.73 -0.48
N SER A 237 22.45 0.40 0.78
CA SER A 237 23.83 0.17 1.22
C SER A 237 24.47 -1.02 0.49
N LEU A 238 23.73 -2.12 0.31
CA LEU A 238 24.19 -3.29 -0.44
C LEU A 238 24.48 -2.95 -1.90
N ILE A 239 23.57 -2.26 -2.58
CA ILE A 239 23.72 -1.87 -3.98
C ILE A 239 24.87 -0.88 -4.15
N SER A 240 25.02 0.09 -3.24
CA SER A 240 26.16 1.00 -3.25
C SER A 240 27.49 0.26 -3.11
N SER A 241 27.53 -0.80 -2.29
CA SER A 241 28.74 -1.64 -2.12
C SER A 241 29.16 -2.41 -3.38
N THR A 242 28.30 -2.52 -4.40
CA THR A 242 28.67 -3.11 -5.70
C THR A 242 29.29 -2.09 -6.66
N GLY A 243 29.39 -0.82 -6.27
CA GLY A 243 29.86 0.27 -7.12
C GLY A 243 28.80 0.86 -8.04
N TYR A 244 27.52 0.48 -7.90
CA TYR A 244 26.46 0.99 -8.77
C TYR A 244 26.20 2.48 -8.55
N LYS A 245 26.19 3.27 -9.65
CA LYS A 245 26.01 4.74 -9.64
C LYS A 245 24.77 5.23 -10.40
N GLY A 246 23.96 4.33 -10.96
CA GLY A 246 22.76 4.70 -11.71
C GLY A 246 21.57 5.06 -10.82
N ASN A 247 20.42 5.32 -11.45
CA ASN A 247 19.19 5.66 -10.74
C ASN A 247 18.60 4.40 -10.11
N LEU A 248 18.37 4.45 -8.79
CA LEU A 248 17.86 3.35 -8.00
C LEU A 248 16.46 3.66 -7.44
N SER A 249 15.49 2.83 -7.81
CA SER A 249 14.13 2.81 -7.27
C SER A 249 13.90 1.53 -6.47
N ILE A 250 13.55 1.67 -5.18
CA ILE A 250 13.14 0.56 -4.31
C ILE A 250 11.71 0.86 -3.87
N THR A 251 10.80 -0.07 -4.11
CA THR A 251 9.39 0.07 -3.73
C THR A 251 8.89 -1.20 -3.05
N PHE A 252 7.81 -1.06 -2.27
CA PHE A 252 7.22 -2.15 -1.50
C PHE A 252 5.76 -2.41 -1.94
N PRO A 253 5.53 -2.86 -3.19
CA PRO A 253 4.17 -3.10 -3.65
C PRO A 253 3.52 -4.22 -2.86
N THR A 254 2.23 -4.06 -2.57
CA THR A 254 1.42 -5.07 -1.87
C THR A 254 0.27 -5.50 -2.77
N THR A 255 0.34 -6.74 -3.26
CA THR A 255 -0.71 -7.31 -4.11
C THR A 255 -1.73 -8.09 -3.28
N HIS A 256 -2.92 -8.28 -3.82
CA HIS A 256 -4.03 -9.03 -3.22
C HIS A 256 -4.51 -8.41 -1.90
N ALA A 257 -4.33 -7.09 -1.77
CA ALA A 257 -4.58 -6.33 -0.56
C ALA A 257 -6.05 -5.92 -0.39
N ARG A 258 -6.88 -6.01 -1.43
CA ARG A 258 -8.25 -5.47 -1.39
C ARG A 258 -9.26 -6.48 -1.89
N VAL A 259 -10.36 -6.62 -1.15
CA VAL A 259 -11.53 -7.42 -1.53
C VAL A 259 -12.71 -6.47 -1.63
N VAL A 260 -13.41 -6.48 -2.76
CA VAL A 260 -14.56 -5.61 -3.01
C VAL A 260 -15.77 -6.43 -3.43
N VAL A 261 -16.79 -6.44 -2.57
CA VAL A 261 -18.10 -6.99 -2.89
C VAL A 261 -18.97 -5.87 -3.45
N ARG A 262 -19.51 -6.01 -4.66
CA ARG A 262 -20.34 -5.00 -5.31
C ARG A 262 -21.75 -5.53 -5.54
N SER A 263 -22.75 -4.67 -5.34
CA SER A 263 -24.06 -4.87 -5.96
C SER A 263 -23.89 -4.82 -7.49
N ALA A 264 -24.63 -5.65 -8.24
CA ALA A 264 -24.58 -5.58 -9.70
C ALA A 264 -24.84 -4.15 -10.17
N ASP A 265 -24.00 -3.70 -11.11
CA ASP A 265 -24.28 -2.49 -11.84
C ASP A 265 -25.44 -2.81 -12.79
N LYS A 266 -26.56 -2.10 -12.70
CA LYS A 266 -27.72 -2.30 -13.60
C LYS A 266 -27.41 -1.93 -15.05
N VAL A 267 -26.14 -1.74 -15.41
CA VAL A 267 -25.69 -1.27 -16.71
C VAL A 267 -24.89 -2.37 -17.40
N HIS A 268 -25.58 -3.27 -18.08
CA HIS A 268 -24.95 -4.08 -19.12
C HIS A 268 -24.95 -3.32 -20.44
N LYS A 269 -23.77 -3.35 -21.11
CA LYS A 269 -23.57 -3.21 -22.57
C LYS A 269 -23.94 -1.86 -23.20
N VAL A 270 -23.00 -0.90 -23.26
CA VAL A 270 -22.56 -0.26 -24.52
C VAL A 270 -21.18 0.37 -24.26
N VAL A 271 -20.22 -0.01 -25.10
CA VAL A 271 -18.92 0.66 -25.25
C VAL A 271 -19.15 2.11 -25.64
N THR A 272 -18.78 3.10 -24.82
CA THR A 272 -18.33 4.41 -25.31
C THR A 272 -17.47 5.09 -24.25
N SER A 273 -16.27 5.46 -24.70
CA SER A 273 -15.25 6.23 -24.02
C SER A 273 -15.78 7.49 -23.31
N PHE A 274 -15.24 7.70 -22.11
CA PHE A 274 -14.60 8.92 -21.58
C PHE A 274 -15.02 9.19 -20.13
N LYS A 275 -13.98 9.19 -19.30
CA LYS A 275 -13.84 9.62 -17.90
C LYS A 275 -15.06 10.38 -17.33
N THR A 276 -15.56 9.85 -16.21
CA THR A 276 -16.39 10.47 -15.14
C THR A 276 -17.87 10.05 -15.12
N MET A 277 -18.20 9.08 -14.23
CA MET A 277 -19.45 8.97 -13.41
C MET A 277 -19.90 7.51 -13.16
N PHE A 278 -19.09 6.70 -12.49
CA PHE A 278 -19.62 5.54 -11.76
C PHE A 278 -18.90 5.42 -10.41
N LYS A 279 -18.98 6.49 -9.61
CA LYS A 279 -18.67 6.38 -8.18
C LYS A 279 -19.83 5.60 -7.55
N PRO A 280 -19.58 4.53 -6.78
CA PRO A 280 -20.64 3.88 -6.04
C PRO A 280 -21.39 4.91 -5.20
N LYS A 281 -22.73 4.88 -5.24
CA LYS A 281 -23.56 5.81 -4.45
C LYS A 281 -23.34 5.61 -2.96
N SER A 282 -23.00 4.37 -2.58
CA SER A 282 -22.67 3.98 -1.23
C SER A 282 -21.41 3.11 -1.20
N LYS A 283 -20.45 3.47 -0.36
CA LYS A 283 -19.22 2.71 -0.16
C LYS A 283 -19.05 2.42 1.32
N TYR A 284 -18.75 1.17 1.63
CA TYR A 284 -18.39 0.69 2.97
C TYR A 284 -16.92 0.29 2.94
N ASP A 285 -16.05 1.16 3.45
CA ASP A 285 -14.61 0.93 3.62
C ASP A 285 -14.32 0.92 5.12
N VAL A 286 -14.85 -0.11 5.77
CA VAL A 286 -15.03 -0.16 7.24
C VAL A 286 -14.34 -1.36 7.90
N ALA A 287 -13.75 -2.25 7.12
CA ALA A 287 -13.12 -3.47 7.63
C ALA A 287 -11.70 -3.64 7.10
N GLN A 288 -10.78 -3.94 8.01
CA GLN A 288 -9.39 -4.24 7.70
C GLN A 288 -9.01 -5.60 8.27
N ALA A 289 -8.36 -6.45 7.49
CA ALA A 289 -7.72 -7.67 7.96
C ALA A 289 -6.24 -7.35 8.25
N ILE A 290 -5.90 -7.25 9.53
CA ILE A 290 -4.55 -6.89 9.97
C ILE A 290 -3.70 -8.15 10.05
N TRP A 291 -2.55 -8.10 9.37
CA TRP A 291 -1.51 -9.12 9.36
C TRP A 291 -0.25 -8.53 9.99
N PRO A 292 -0.06 -8.70 11.30
CA PRO A 292 1.10 -8.14 11.98
C PRO A 292 2.37 -8.87 11.56
N PHE A 293 3.37 -8.12 11.11
CA PHE A 293 4.75 -8.58 10.98
C PHE A 293 5.42 -8.66 12.36
N ALA A 294 5.08 -7.72 13.24
CA ALA A 294 5.53 -7.66 14.63
C ALA A 294 4.38 -7.21 15.54
N THR A 295 4.50 -7.48 16.84
CA THR A 295 3.50 -7.09 17.87
C THR A 295 3.42 -5.59 18.10
N ALA A 296 4.47 -4.85 17.74
CA ALA A 296 4.57 -3.41 17.96
C ALA A 296 5.43 -2.72 16.88
N PRO A 297 5.29 -1.38 16.72
CA PRO A 297 6.18 -0.58 15.87
C PRO A 297 7.65 -0.66 16.29
N MET A 298 8.55 -0.27 15.37
CA MET A 298 9.97 -0.13 15.66
C MET A 298 10.22 0.78 16.88
N GLY A 299 11.20 0.43 17.71
CA GLY A 299 11.60 1.22 18.88
C GLY A 299 10.79 0.94 20.14
N THR A 300 9.78 0.07 20.06
CA THR A 300 9.00 -0.36 21.24
C THR A 300 9.72 -1.50 21.96
N GLU A 301 9.86 -1.39 23.29
CA GLU A 301 10.37 -2.49 24.11
C GLU A 301 9.44 -3.71 24.04
N GLY A 302 10.02 -4.91 23.99
CA GLY A 302 9.23 -6.14 23.89
C GLY A 302 8.62 -6.41 22.51
N ARG A 303 9.06 -5.72 21.44
CA ARG A 303 8.66 -6.03 20.06
C ARG A 303 9.00 -7.49 19.73
N GLN A 304 7.98 -8.28 19.44
CA GLN A 304 8.11 -9.68 19.01
C GLN A 304 7.71 -9.80 17.54
N PHE A 305 8.45 -10.61 16.79
CA PHE A 305 8.22 -10.83 15.37
C PHE A 305 7.36 -12.06 15.15
N THR A 306 6.48 -12.01 14.16
CA THR A 306 5.59 -13.13 13.82
C THR A 306 6.37 -14.34 13.30
N VAL A 307 7.41 -14.11 12.50
CA VAL A 307 8.29 -15.18 11.97
C VAL A 307 9.75 -14.88 12.27
N GLN A 308 10.27 -13.73 11.82
CA GLN A 308 11.64 -13.30 12.03
C GLN A 308 11.76 -11.78 11.89
N SER A 309 12.85 -11.20 12.41
CA SER A 309 13.13 -9.76 12.25
C SER A 309 13.53 -9.40 10.82
N GLU A 310 13.36 -8.12 10.47
CA GLU A 310 13.84 -7.57 9.20
C GLU A 310 15.36 -7.71 9.06
N GLU A 311 16.11 -7.59 10.17
CA GLU A 311 17.56 -7.75 10.17
C GLU A 311 17.98 -9.20 9.87
N SER A 312 17.37 -10.18 10.53
CA SER A 312 17.63 -11.59 10.27
C SER A 312 17.27 -11.96 8.84
N TRP A 313 16.11 -11.48 8.36
CA TRP A 313 15.72 -11.65 6.96
C TRP A 313 16.76 -11.04 6.01
N PHE A 314 17.18 -9.80 6.23
CA PHE A 314 18.16 -9.16 5.36
C PHE A 314 19.50 -9.89 5.36
N ARG A 315 19.96 -10.36 6.52
CA ARG A 315 21.21 -11.12 6.65
C ARG A 315 21.18 -12.40 5.80
N GLU A 316 20.05 -13.10 5.81
CA GLU A 316 19.86 -14.31 5.01
C GLU A 316 19.74 -14.05 3.50
N TRP A 317 19.14 -12.93 3.12
CA TRP A 317 18.85 -12.60 1.72
C TRP A 317 19.90 -11.69 1.07
N ARG A 318 20.85 -11.15 1.84
CA ARG A 318 21.90 -10.25 1.36
C ARG A 318 22.67 -10.83 0.17
N ASP A 319 23.19 -12.05 0.30
CA ASP A 319 24.05 -12.64 -0.71
C ASP A 319 23.26 -13.04 -1.99
N PRO A 320 22.07 -13.66 -1.90
CA PRO A 320 21.22 -13.90 -3.07
C PRO A 320 20.82 -12.62 -3.82
N ILE A 321 20.47 -11.57 -3.08
CA ILE A 321 20.14 -10.27 -3.67
C ILE A 321 21.36 -9.67 -4.36
N LYS A 322 22.52 -9.67 -3.69
CA LYS A 322 23.78 -9.18 -4.26
C LYS A 322 24.10 -9.93 -5.56
N TYR A 323 23.98 -11.25 -5.56
CA TYR A 323 24.22 -12.09 -6.73
C TYR A 323 23.26 -11.77 -7.89
N ALA A 324 21.97 -11.55 -7.61
CA ALA A 324 21.01 -11.14 -8.63
C ALA A 324 21.33 -9.76 -9.23
N ILE A 325 21.82 -8.81 -8.41
CA ILE A 325 22.21 -7.47 -8.86
C ILE A 325 23.44 -7.52 -9.78
N VAL A 326 24.51 -8.17 -9.33
CA VAL A 326 25.79 -8.24 -10.08
C VAL A 326 25.65 -9.00 -11.40
N THR A 327 24.70 -9.94 -11.48
CA THR A 327 24.38 -10.67 -12.71
C THR A 327 23.36 -9.95 -13.60
N LYS A 328 23.01 -8.69 -13.28
CA LYS A 328 22.08 -7.84 -14.06
C LYS A 328 20.71 -8.50 -14.27
N ARG A 329 20.22 -9.23 -13.25
CA ARG A 329 19.01 -10.05 -13.37
C ARG A 329 17.76 -9.20 -13.55
N HIS A 330 16.82 -9.75 -14.33
CA HIS A 330 15.47 -9.26 -14.46
C HIS A 330 14.50 -10.37 -14.04
N GLY A 331 13.67 -10.14 -13.01
CA GLY A 331 12.69 -11.11 -12.54
C GLY A 331 12.68 -11.34 -11.03
N TRP A 332 12.28 -12.54 -10.60
CA TRP A 332 12.15 -12.88 -9.19
C TRP A 332 13.46 -13.39 -8.60
N VAL A 333 13.74 -13.02 -7.35
CA VAL A 333 14.70 -13.70 -6.48
C VAL A 333 13.90 -14.56 -5.51
N THR A 334 14.20 -15.84 -5.51
CA THR A 334 13.38 -16.89 -4.86
C THR A 334 14.19 -17.70 -3.86
N ASN A 335 13.53 -18.64 -3.18
CA ASN A 335 14.21 -19.57 -2.28
C ASN A 335 15.26 -20.44 -3.01
N GLU A 336 15.09 -20.66 -4.32
CA GLU A 336 16.09 -21.39 -5.12
C GLU A 336 17.40 -20.61 -5.21
N ASP A 337 17.34 -19.29 -5.41
CA ASP A 337 18.54 -18.45 -5.42
C ASP A 337 19.24 -18.48 -4.07
N LYS A 338 18.46 -18.49 -2.98
CA LYS A 338 19.00 -18.66 -1.64
C LYS A 338 19.66 -20.02 -1.47
N LEU A 339 19.06 -21.08 -2.00
CA LEU A 339 19.63 -22.43 -1.98
C LEU A 339 20.93 -22.51 -2.78
N GLU A 340 20.97 -21.96 -3.99
CA GLU A 340 22.16 -21.90 -4.84
C GLU A 340 23.32 -21.17 -4.15
N VAL A 341 23.05 -20.05 -3.48
CA VAL A 341 24.06 -19.33 -2.69
C VAL A 341 24.60 -20.19 -1.54
N LEU A 342 23.72 -20.95 -0.86
CA LEU A 342 24.13 -21.82 0.26
C LEU A 342 24.91 -23.04 -0.21
N MET A 343 24.51 -23.66 -1.32
CA MET A 343 25.11 -24.88 -1.86
C MET A 343 26.39 -24.63 -2.65
N GLU A 344 26.40 -23.60 -3.49
CA GLU A 344 27.48 -23.34 -4.43
C GLU A 344 28.38 -22.18 -4.00
N GLY A 345 28.01 -21.45 -2.94
CA GLY A 345 28.73 -20.26 -2.51
C GLY A 345 28.61 -19.08 -3.49
N LYS A 346 27.71 -19.16 -4.49
CA LYS A 346 27.36 -18.04 -5.37
C LYS A 346 27.07 -16.80 -4.52
N GLY A 347 27.52 -15.61 -4.94
CA GLY A 347 27.33 -14.39 -4.15
C GLY A 347 28.38 -14.11 -3.05
N LYS A 348 29.07 -15.14 -2.52
CA LYS A 348 30.20 -14.93 -1.59
C LYS A 348 31.45 -14.51 -2.36
N GLY A 349 32.00 -13.33 -2.03
CA GLY A 349 33.24 -12.85 -2.66
C GLY A 349 33.09 -12.40 -4.11
N VAL A 350 31.88 -12.11 -4.61
CA VAL A 350 31.74 -11.50 -5.95
C VAL A 350 32.50 -10.18 -5.98
N GLN A 351 33.41 -10.08 -6.95
CA GLN A 351 34.20 -8.90 -7.23
C GLN A 351 33.30 -7.69 -7.54
N PRO A 352 33.77 -6.46 -7.28
CA PRO A 352 33.09 -5.25 -7.74
C PRO A 352 32.80 -5.35 -9.24
N VAL A 353 31.57 -5.07 -9.64
CA VAL A 353 31.18 -5.06 -11.05
C VAL A 353 31.63 -3.73 -11.64
N ASP A 354 32.31 -3.77 -12.78
CA ASP A 354 32.53 -2.57 -13.57
C ASP A 354 31.23 -2.21 -14.30
N TRP A 355 30.58 -1.15 -13.83
CA TRP A 355 29.33 -0.66 -14.40
C TRP A 355 29.57 0.24 -15.61
N ASP A 356 30.79 0.75 -15.82
CA ASP A 356 31.09 1.81 -16.79
C ASP A 356 31.54 1.28 -18.18
N MET A 357 31.71 -0.04 -18.33
CA MET A 357 32.16 -0.68 -19.59
C MET A 357 31.05 -1.10 -20.58
N GLU A 358 29.78 -0.82 -20.31
CA GLU A 358 28.62 -1.10 -21.20
C GLU A 358 27.57 0.00 -21.11
#